data_AF-A0A6A4F6V3-F1
#
_entry.id   AF-A0A6A4F6V3-F1
#
_cell.length_a   1.000
_cell.length_b   1.000
_cell.length_c   1.000
_cell.angle_alpha   90.00
_cell.angle_beta   90.00
_cell.angle_gamma   90.00
#
_symmetry.space_group_name_H-M   'P 1'
#
loop_
_entity.id
_entity.type
_entity.pdbx_description
1 polymer ?
#
loop_
_entity_poly.entity_id
_entity_poly.type
_entity_poly.pdbx_seq_one_letter_code
_entity_poly.pdbx_strand_id
1 'polypeptide(L)'
;MAKVRASFLKVLKKPQTLKDMDFVAQLQPKVDRPPSQPRFSDAVLEEMSNNLDWLRLDTDTVFPLVENGTKVSFRWQSVPDTNNIRASSITPVASSVQELGEMLWRHASNTRRETDKAFRYVQRKSPSPLDVNVMTSLRAGLLCVNSVSTYRRYDEGDRVILVGTAKWFLSTGELVLQDSSWTVMSASPEDPLHSCVLKNFYKLERVPNAPAHAAQAERFFFKIISDKMRGFHQLMQDNLLSTFDHCRIQVE
;
A
#
# COMPACT_ATOMS: atom_id res chain seq x y z
N MET A 1 16.79 -9.80 16.78
CA MET A 1 16.54 -8.63 15.90
C MET A 1 17.08 -8.75 14.47
N ALA A 2 18.37 -9.06 14.21
CA ALA A 2 18.91 -9.09 12.83
C ALA A 2 18.26 -10.16 11.91
N LYS A 3 17.92 -11.34 12.46
CA LYS A 3 17.20 -12.42 11.73
C LYS A 3 15.76 -12.05 11.34
N VAL A 4 15.07 -11.26 12.15
CA VAL A 4 13.68 -10.80 11.92
C VAL A 4 13.64 -9.87 10.70
N ARG A 5 14.51 -8.85 10.71
CA ARG A 5 14.67 -7.91 9.59
C ARG A 5 15.07 -8.62 8.29
N ALA A 6 15.97 -9.61 8.37
CA ALA A 6 16.42 -10.35 7.20
C ALA A 6 15.32 -11.23 6.59
N SER A 7 14.47 -11.85 7.41
CA SER A 7 13.39 -12.75 6.95
C SER A 7 12.27 -11.96 6.29
N PHE A 8 11.84 -10.85 6.90
CA PHE A 8 10.84 -9.94 6.34
C PHE A 8 11.28 -9.35 4.98
N LEU A 9 12.53 -8.85 4.89
CA LEU A 9 13.10 -8.31 3.64
C LEU A 9 13.33 -9.38 2.57
N LYS A 10 13.55 -10.65 2.95
CA LYS A 10 13.75 -11.77 2.01
C LYS A 10 12.43 -12.24 1.40
N VAL A 11 11.33 -12.14 2.14
CA VAL A 11 9.99 -12.58 1.68
C VAL A 11 9.29 -11.50 0.86
N LEU A 12 9.44 -10.21 1.19
CA LEU A 12 8.97 -9.11 0.33
C LEU A 12 9.62 -9.08 -1.05
N LYS A 13 10.81 -9.69 -1.19
CA LYS A 13 11.50 -9.88 -2.47
C LYS A 13 11.05 -11.12 -3.24
N LYS A 14 10.18 -11.97 -2.68
CA LYS A 14 9.71 -13.19 -3.35
C LYS A 14 8.56 -12.87 -4.30
N PRO A 15 8.69 -13.19 -5.59
CA PRO A 15 7.59 -13.13 -6.53
C PRO A 15 6.72 -14.37 -6.37
N GLN A 16 5.82 -14.38 -5.38
CA GLN A 16 4.75 -15.37 -5.27
C GLN A 16 3.45 -14.58 -5.05
N THR A 17 2.68 -14.25 -6.09
CA THR A 17 1.75 -15.19 -6.74
C THR A 17 1.27 -14.57 -8.07
N LEU A 18 1.82 -15.00 -9.21
CA LEU A 18 1.22 -14.77 -10.53
C LEU A 18 1.61 -15.93 -11.46
N LYS A 19 1.23 -17.17 -11.10
CA LYS A 19 1.38 -18.31 -12.03
C LYS A 19 0.48 -18.21 -13.26
N ASP A 20 -0.49 -17.29 -13.27
CA ASP A 20 -1.46 -17.14 -14.36
C ASP A 20 -1.16 -15.98 -15.33
N MET A 21 -0.03 -15.28 -15.19
CA MET A 21 0.36 -14.21 -16.13
C MET A 21 1.55 -14.55 -17.04
N ASP A 22 2.22 -15.69 -16.80
CA ASP A 22 3.38 -16.10 -17.59
C ASP A 22 3.02 -16.37 -19.06
N PHE A 23 1.77 -16.77 -19.35
CA PHE A 23 1.30 -17.01 -20.73
C PHE A 23 1.17 -15.72 -21.55
N VAL A 24 0.75 -14.61 -20.93
CA VAL A 24 0.56 -13.33 -21.63
C VAL A 24 1.89 -12.60 -21.87
N ALA A 25 2.88 -12.84 -21.01
CA ALA A 25 4.22 -12.25 -21.13
C ALA A 25 5.04 -12.83 -22.30
N GLN A 26 4.74 -14.05 -22.75
CA GLN A 26 5.51 -14.75 -23.80
C GLN A 26 5.17 -14.32 -25.24
N LEU A 27 4.11 -13.52 -25.45
CA LEU A 27 3.63 -13.14 -26.79
C LEU A 27 4.03 -11.73 -27.25
N GLN A 28 4.95 -11.02 -26.56
CA GLN A 28 5.27 -9.63 -26.92
C GLN A 28 6.64 -9.44 -27.61
N PRO A 29 6.71 -8.66 -28.71
CA PRO A 29 7.96 -8.19 -29.26
C PRO A 29 8.67 -7.24 -28.28
N LYS A 30 9.99 -7.41 -28.13
CA LYS A 30 10.86 -6.62 -27.26
C LYS A 30 11.05 -5.20 -27.82
N VAL A 31 10.11 -4.30 -27.54
CA VAL A 31 10.37 -2.86 -27.69
C VAL A 31 10.83 -2.31 -26.35
N ASP A 32 12.14 -2.16 -26.22
CA ASP A 32 12.89 -1.73 -25.03
C ASP A 32 12.84 -0.21 -24.83
N ARG A 33 11.66 0.41 -25.04
CA ARG A 33 11.48 1.83 -24.73
C ARG A 33 10.88 1.93 -23.33
N PRO A 34 11.55 2.61 -22.38
CA PRO A 34 10.91 2.94 -21.10
C PRO A 34 9.59 3.65 -21.43
N PRO A 35 8.46 3.28 -20.80
CA PRO A 35 7.28 4.13 -20.87
C PRO A 35 7.73 5.56 -20.52
N SER A 36 7.32 6.53 -21.32
CA SER A 36 7.64 7.95 -21.12
C SER A 36 7.46 8.26 -19.63
N GLN A 37 8.54 8.69 -18.96
CA GLN A 37 8.49 9.00 -17.53
C GLN A 37 7.32 9.93 -17.29
N PRO A 38 6.34 9.53 -16.46
CA PRO A 38 5.23 10.39 -16.18
C PRO A 38 5.77 11.56 -15.34
N ARG A 39 5.92 12.73 -15.97
CA ARG A 39 6.20 13.98 -15.27
C ARG A 39 4.87 14.54 -14.83
N PHE A 40 4.53 14.28 -13.57
CA PHE A 40 3.37 14.89 -12.93
C PHE A 40 3.71 16.32 -12.50
N SER A 41 2.73 17.21 -12.54
CA SER A 41 2.95 18.59 -12.10
C SER A 41 3.15 18.63 -10.58
N ASP A 42 3.97 19.58 -10.13
CA ASP A 42 4.19 19.82 -8.70
C ASP A 42 2.87 20.14 -7.99
N ALA A 43 1.90 20.75 -8.68
CA ALA A 43 0.56 21.04 -8.16
C ALA A 43 -0.21 19.78 -7.72
N VAL A 44 -0.11 18.66 -8.45
CA VAL A 44 -0.77 17.41 -8.05
C VAL A 44 -0.13 16.85 -6.78
N LEU A 45 1.20 16.91 -6.67
CA LEU A 45 1.92 16.46 -5.49
C LEU A 45 1.61 17.34 -4.27
N GLU A 46 1.52 18.66 -4.47
CA GLU A 46 1.16 19.61 -3.42
C GLU A 46 -0.27 19.38 -2.92
N GLU A 47 -1.25 19.24 -3.81
CA GLU A 47 -2.62 18.91 -3.45
C GLU A 47 -2.69 17.61 -2.64
N MET A 48 -2.02 16.55 -3.11
CA MET A 48 -2.00 15.26 -2.41
C MET A 48 -1.31 15.36 -1.05
N SER A 49 -0.23 16.12 -0.94
CA SER A 49 0.50 16.33 0.32
C SER A 49 -0.37 17.08 1.34
N ASN A 50 -1.10 18.10 0.89
CA ASN A 50 -2.04 18.86 1.73
C ASN A 50 -3.21 17.99 2.22
N ASN A 51 -3.58 16.96 1.45
CA ASN A 51 -4.63 16.02 1.85
C ASN A 51 -4.20 15.05 2.96
N LEU A 52 -2.89 14.84 3.19
CA LEU A 52 -2.41 13.88 4.19
C LEU A 52 -2.79 14.29 5.62
N ASP A 53 -2.81 15.59 5.93
CA ASP A 53 -3.21 16.08 7.24
C ASP A 53 -4.70 15.82 7.50
N TRP A 54 -5.54 15.92 6.46
CA TRP A 54 -6.94 15.52 6.54
C TRP A 54 -7.12 14.02 6.78
N LEU A 55 -6.37 13.18 6.06
CA LEU A 55 -6.39 11.73 6.29
C LEU A 55 -5.94 11.39 7.71
N ARG A 56 -4.92 12.08 8.22
CA ARG A 56 -4.47 11.94 9.60
C ARG A 56 -5.60 12.28 10.57
N LEU A 57 -6.26 13.43 10.44
CA LEU A 57 -7.39 13.82 11.30
C LEU A 57 -8.57 12.83 11.22
N ASP A 58 -8.82 12.26 10.05
CA ASP A 58 -9.92 11.31 9.83
C ASP A 58 -9.64 9.89 10.38
N THR A 59 -8.41 9.63 10.86
CA THR A 59 -8.01 8.32 11.39
C THR A 59 -8.97 7.81 12.46
N ASP A 60 -9.35 8.67 13.40
CA ASP A 60 -10.23 8.31 14.51
C ASP A 60 -11.70 8.16 14.10
N THR A 61 -12.08 8.56 12.88
CA THR A 61 -13.39 8.32 12.24
C THR A 61 -13.41 7.01 11.44
N VAL A 62 -12.25 6.60 10.90
CA VAL A 62 -12.09 5.38 10.09
C VAL A 62 -11.92 4.13 10.96
N PHE A 63 -11.19 4.23 12.08
CA PHE A 63 -10.99 3.13 13.03
C PHE A 63 -11.98 2.94 14.20
N PRO A 64 -13.00 3.78 14.48
CA PRO A 64 -14.03 3.48 15.47
C PRO A 64 -14.95 2.35 14.97
N LEU A 65 -14.90 2.04 13.67
CA LEU A 65 -15.56 0.91 13.00
C LEU A 65 -14.75 -0.41 13.08
N VAL A 66 -13.53 -0.36 13.60
CA VAL A 66 -12.64 -1.52 13.72
C VAL A 66 -12.65 -1.93 15.19
N GLU A 67 -13.35 -3.03 15.48
CA GLU A 67 -13.44 -3.64 16.81
C GLU A 67 -12.10 -3.50 17.56
N ASN A 68 -12.13 -3.09 18.83
CA ASN A 68 -10.95 -3.05 19.70
C ASN A 68 -10.39 -4.46 20.00
N GLY A 69 -10.71 -5.45 19.17
CA GLY A 69 -10.21 -6.79 19.27
C GLY A 69 -8.70 -6.82 19.03
N THR A 70 -8.00 -7.54 19.90
CA THR A 70 -6.65 -8.03 19.70
C THR A 70 -6.63 -9.27 18.77
N LYS A 71 -7.75 -9.58 18.11
CA LYS A 71 -7.88 -10.73 17.22
C LYS A 71 -7.44 -10.36 15.81
N VAL A 72 -6.69 -11.28 15.21
CA VAL A 72 -6.33 -11.21 13.80
C VAL A 72 -7.60 -11.13 12.96
N SER A 73 -7.68 -10.15 12.07
CA SER A 73 -8.77 -10.06 11.12
C SER A 73 -8.31 -9.46 9.79
N PHE A 74 -8.95 -9.90 8.72
CA PHE A 74 -8.80 -9.34 7.38
C PHE A 74 -10.18 -9.31 6.73
N ARG A 75 -10.56 -8.14 6.23
CA ARG A 75 -11.82 -7.94 5.53
C ARG A 75 -11.54 -7.19 4.24
N TRP A 76 -12.04 -7.75 3.14
CA TRP A 76 -12.01 -7.14 1.82
C TRP A 76 -13.43 -7.04 1.29
N GLN A 77 -13.95 -5.82 1.18
CA GLN A 77 -15.31 -5.55 0.73
C GLN A 77 -15.26 -4.81 -0.60
N SER A 78 -15.72 -5.49 -1.64
CA SER A 78 -16.19 -4.84 -2.86
C SER A 78 -17.70 -4.77 -2.74
N VAL A 79 -18.24 -3.56 -2.59
CA VAL A 79 -19.71 -3.42 -2.60
C VAL A 79 -20.14 -3.30 -4.07
N PRO A 80 -21.04 -4.17 -4.56
CA PRO A 80 -21.56 -4.07 -5.92
C PRO A 80 -22.17 -2.68 -6.14
N ASP A 81 -22.02 -2.12 -7.35
CA ASP A 81 -22.53 -0.81 -7.79
C ASP A 81 -21.94 0.43 -7.10
N THR A 82 -21.35 0.30 -5.92
CA THR A 82 -20.46 1.32 -5.38
C THR A 82 -19.11 1.14 -6.06
N ASN A 83 -18.67 2.16 -6.77
CA ASN A 83 -17.39 2.23 -7.46
C ASN A 83 -16.17 2.24 -6.51
N ASN A 84 -16.25 1.53 -5.38
CA ASN A 84 -15.26 1.52 -4.33
C ASN A 84 -14.98 0.12 -3.80
N ILE A 85 -13.79 -0.02 -3.25
CA ILE A 85 -13.36 -1.15 -2.45
C ILE A 85 -12.89 -0.62 -1.12
N ARG A 86 -13.21 -1.36 -0.06
CA ARG A 86 -12.72 -1.09 1.29
C ARG A 86 -12.05 -2.35 1.80
N ALA A 87 -10.88 -2.17 2.40
CA ALA A 87 -10.21 -3.22 3.13
C ALA A 87 -9.93 -2.76 4.54
N SER A 88 -10.07 -3.67 5.50
CA SER A 88 -9.61 -3.46 6.86
C SER A 88 -8.87 -4.68 7.37
N SER A 89 -7.87 -4.46 8.20
CA SER A 89 -7.20 -5.55 8.90
C SER A 89 -6.75 -5.15 10.29
N ILE A 90 -6.70 -6.13 11.19
CA ILE A 90 -6.12 -6.03 12.52
C ILE A 90 -5.08 -7.13 12.65
N THR A 91 -3.88 -6.76 13.07
CA THR A 91 -2.75 -7.69 13.22
C THR A 91 -2.01 -7.38 14.52
N PRO A 92 -2.10 -8.24 15.54
CA PRO A 92 -1.21 -8.19 16.69
C PRO A 92 0.22 -8.51 16.25
N VAL A 93 1.19 -7.78 16.79
CA VAL A 93 2.60 -7.94 16.47
C VAL A 93 3.41 -7.93 17.76
N ALA A 94 4.34 -8.87 17.90
CA ALA A 94 5.31 -8.93 19.00
C ALA A 94 6.49 -7.98 18.70
N SER A 95 6.18 -6.69 18.69
CA SER A 95 7.12 -5.59 18.49
C SER A 95 6.59 -4.37 19.25
N SER A 96 7.48 -3.50 19.72
CA SER A 96 7.06 -2.18 20.17
C SER A 96 6.48 -1.36 19.00
N VAL A 97 5.64 -0.37 19.31
CA VAL A 97 5.05 0.56 18.33
C VAL A 97 6.13 1.24 17.50
N GLN A 98 7.19 1.72 18.15
CA GLN A 98 8.27 2.46 17.50
C GLN A 98 9.10 1.57 16.57
N GLU A 99 9.43 0.35 16.99
CA GLU A 99 10.17 -0.58 16.13
C GLU A 99 9.37 -0.97 14.88
N LEU A 100 8.07 -1.22 15.03
CA LEU A 100 7.20 -1.57 13.91
C LEU A 100 6.99 -0.37 12.97
N GLY A 101 6.74 0.81 13.53
CA GLY A 101 6.57 2.06 12.78
C GLY A 101 7.82 2.39 11.96
N GLU A 102 9.00 2.30 12.59
CA GLU A 102 10.28 2.45 11.91
C GLU A 102 10.49 1.42 10.81
N MET A 103 10.14 0.15 11.05
CA MET A 103 10.28 -0.91 10.05
C MET A 103 9.42 -0.66 8.81
N LEU A 104 8.15 -0.32 9.01
CA LEU A 104 7.22 -0.03 7.91
C LEU A 104 7.61 1.24 7.18
N TRP A 105 7.97 2.29 7.91
CA TRP A 105 8.41 3.55 7.29
C TRP A 105 9.68 3.37 6.47
N ARG A 106 10.67 2.62 6.97
CA ARG A 106 11.88 2.28 6.22
C ARG A 106 11.58 1.48 4.95
N HIS A 107 10.53 0.67 4.95
CA HIS A 107 10.10 -0.03 3.74
C HIS A 107 9.44 0.92 2.74
N ALA A 108 8.48 1.74 3.19
CA ALA A 108 7.78 2.71 2.35
C ALA A 108 8.72 3.76 1.72
N SER A 109 9.68 4.25 2.50
CA SER A 109 10.65 5.28 2.09
C SER A 109 11.86 4.74 1.33
N ASN A 110 11.99 3.41 1.14
CA ASN A 110 13.18 2.81 0.53
C ASN A 110 13.36 3.24 -0.92
N THR A 111 14.35 4.10 -1.17
CA THR A 111 14.67 4.66 -2.49
C THR A 111 15.46 3.72 -3.40
N ARG A 112 15.92 2.55 -2.89
CA ARG A 112 16.56 1.55 -3.75
C ARG A 112 15.56 1.09 -4.81
N ARG A 113 16.02 0.97 -6.06
CA ARG A 113 15.20 0.45 -7.17
C ARG A 113 14.76 -0.98 -6.82
N GLU A 114 13.52 -1.10 -6.40
CA GLU A 114 12.81 -2.36 -6.40
C GLU A 114 12.17 -2.50 -7.77
N THR A 115 12.68 -3.45 -8.56
CA THR A 115 11.93 -4.00 -9.68
C THR A 115 10.88 -4.92 -9.08
N ASP A 116 9.77 -4.35 -8.59
CA ASP A 116 8.58 -5.15 -8.41
C ASP A 116 8.17 -5.65 -9.81
N LYS A 117 8.08 -6.97 -9.99
CA LYS A 117 7.72 -7.56 -11.29
C LYS A 117 6.36 -7.06 -11.79
N ALA A 118 5.50 -6.57 -10.89
CA ALA A 118 4.21 -5.97 -11.21
C ALA A 118 4.29 -4.51 -11.68
N PHE A 119 5.27 -3.75 -11.18
CA PHE A 119 5.45 -2.33 -11.49
C PHE A 119 6.77 -2.15 -12.23
N ARG A 120 6.70 -1.90 -13.55
CA ARG A 120 7.91 -1.75 -14.38
C ARG A 120 8.79 -0.60 -13.92
N TYR A 121 8.20 0.41 -13.29
CA TYR A 121 8.88 1.59 -12.81
C TYR A 121 8.37 1.95 -11.43
N VAL A 122 9.30 2.19 -10.51
CA VAL A 122 9.04 2.75 -9.18
C VAL A 122 10.13 3.79 -8.92
N GLN A 123 9.75 5.04 -8.74
CA GLN A 123 10.64 6.12 -8.32
C GLN A 123 10.15 6.68 -6.99
N ARG A 124 11.02 6.68 -5.98
CA ARG A 124 10.73 7.26 -4.67
C ARG A 124 11.55 8.53 -4.45
N LYS A 125 10.93 9.56 -3.89
CA LYS A 125 11.57 10.81 -3.45
C LYS A 125 11.07 11.13 -2.05
N SER A 126 11.97 11.48 -1.14
CA SER A 126 11.61 11.87 0.23
C SER A 126 11.83 13.38 0.39
N PRO A 127 10.77 14.21 0.31
CA PRO A 127 10.91 15.66 0.48
C PRO A 127 11.21 16.05 1.94
N SER A 128 10.84 15.19 2.89
CA SER A 128 11.21 15.29 4.31
C SER A 128 11.52 13.89 4.87
N PRO A 129 12.08 13.78 6.09
CA PRO A 129 12.32 12.50 6.75
C PRO A 129 11.05 11.67 7.00
N LEU A 130 9.88 12.33 7.05
CA LEU A 130 8.58 11.73 7.35
C LEU A 130 7.63 11.74 6.16
N ASP A 131 8.11 12.13 4.98
CA ASP A 131 7.35 12.15 3.73
C ASP A 131 8.03 11.29 2.66
N VAL A 132 7.22 10.59 1.86
CA VAL A 132 7.70 9.94 0.64
C VAL A 132 6.67 10.07 -0.48
N ASN A 133 7.16 10.52 -1.63
CA ASN A 133 6.46 10.51 -2.90
C ASN A 133 6.93 9.31 -3.72
N VAL A 134 5.98 8.59 -4.31
CA VAL A 134 6.22 7.40 -5.12
C VAL A 134 5.54 7.59 -6.46
N MET A 135 6.29 7.43 -7.55
CA MET A 135 5.74 7.35 -8.89
C MET A 135 5.87 5.91 -9.38
N THR A 136 4.78 5.31 -9.82
CA THR A 136 4.80 3.95 -10.37
C THR A 136 4.15 3.84 -11.74
N SER A 137 4.50 2.81 -12.49
CA SER A 137 3.81 2.45 -13.73
C SER A 137 3.41 0.98 -13.71
N LEU A 138 2.12 0.73 -13.90
CA LEU A 138 1.54 -0.60 -14.02
C LEU A 138 1.14 -0.84 -15.46
N ARG A 139 1.63 -1.93 -16.06
CA ARG A 139 1.28 -2.35 -17.42
C ARG A 139 0.47 -3.63 -17.40
N ALA A 140 -0.60 -3.66 -18.19
CA ALA A 140 -1.44 -4.84 -18.43
C ALA A 140 -1.68 -4.98 -19.94
N GLY A 141 -0.96 -5.91 -20.58
CA GLY A 141 -0.95 -6.04 -22.04
C GLY A 141 -0.33 -4.82 -22.72
N LEU A 142 -1.08 -4.17 -23.60
CA LEU A 142 -0.70 -2.90 -24.25
C LEU A 142 -1.09 -1.66 -23.43
N LEU A 143 -1.95 -1.81 -22.43
CA LEU A 143 -2.43 -0.71 -21.61
C LEU A 143 -1.45 -0.41 -20.47
N CYS A 144 -1.32 0.86 -20.10
CA CYS A 144 -0.49 1.30 -18.99
C CYS A 144 -1.19 2.41 -18.19
N VAL A 145 -1.12 2.30 -16.86
CA VAL A 145 -1.46 3.37 -15.92
C VAL A 145 -0.24 3.79 -15.15
N ASN A 146 -0.19 5.07 -14.83
CA ASN A 146 0.83 5.65 -13.98
C ASN A 146 0.17 6.05 -12.66
N SER A 147 0.84 5.80 -11.54
CA SER A 147 0.41 6.31 -10.24
C SER A 147 1.37 7.38 -9.75
N VAL A 148 0.80 8.37 -9.07
CA VAL A 148 1.49 9.17 -8.06
C VAL A 148 0.93 8.76 -6.73
N SER A 149 1.79 8.57 -5.75
CA SER A 149 1.41 8.32 -4.37
C SER A 149 2.23 9.20 -3.46
N THR A 150 1.63 9.68 -2.38
CA THR A 150 2.35 10.36 -1.31
C THR A 150 1.95 9.74 0.03
N TYR A 151 2.92 9.58 0.91
CA TYR A 151 2.75 8.97 2.22
C TYR A 151 3.44 9.84 3.27
N ARG A 152 2.83 9.91 4.45
CA ARG A 152 3.40 10.61 5.60
C ARG A 152 3.29 9.76 6.86
N ARG A 153 4.32 9.85 7.68
CA ARG A 153 4.36 9.29 9.04
C ARG A 153 4.14 10.39 10.07
N TYR A 154 3.33 10.07 11.08
CA TYR A 154 3.11 10.87 12.27
C TYR A 154 3.44 10.03 13.50
N ASP A 155 4.34 10.54 14.35
CA ASP A 155 4.69 9.94 15.63
C ASP A 155 3.93 10.69 16.73
N GLU A 156 3.00 10.01 17.39
CA GLU A 156 2.06 10.63 18.33
C GLU A 156 2.08 9.93 19.67
N GLY A 157 3.08 10.24 20.50
CA GLY A 157 3.17 9.72 21.86
C GLY A 157 3.11 8.20 21.94
N ASP A 158 1.91 7.66 22.17
CA ASP A 158 1.59 6.24 22.34
C ASP A 158 1.29 5.48 21.03
N ARG A 159 1.14 6.20 19.90
CA ARG A 159 0.84 5.61 18.59
C ARG A 159 1.70 6.16 17.47
N VAL A 160 1.82 5.37 16.41
CA VAL A 160 2.42 5.80 15.13
C VAL A 160 1.38 5.61 14.04
N ILE A 161 1.22 6.64 13.21
CA ILE A 161 0.23 6.67 12.14
C ILE A 161 0.93 6.90 10.81
N LEU A 162 0.66 6.02 9.85
CA LEU A 162 1.07 6.17 8.46
C LEU A 162 -0.21 6.37 7.65
N VAL A 163 -0.26 7.45 6.90
CA VAL A 163 -1.32 7.71 5.93
C VAL A 163 -0.72 7.87 4.55
N GLY A 164 -1.50 7.55 3.54
CA GLY A 164 -1.09 7.79 2.17
C GLY A 164 -2.25 7.86 1.22
N THR A 165 -2.04 8.53 0.10
CA THR A 165 -2.99 8.59 -0.99
C THR A 165 -2.30 8.37 -2.32
N ALA A 166 -2.99 7.75 -3.27
CA ALA A 166 -2.54 7.65 -4.64
C ALA A 166 -3.59 8.14 -5.64
N LYS A 167 -3.11 8.65 -6.77
CA LYS A 167 -3.89 9.00 -7.96
C LYS A 167 -3.36 8.19 -9.14
N TRP A 168 -4.27 7.59 -9.91
CA TRP A 168 -3.96 6.70 -11.03
C TRP A 168 -4.42 7.31 -12.35
N PHE A 169 -3.50 7.47 -13.26
CA PHE A 169 -3.69 8.14 -14.54
C PHE A 169 -3.51 7.15 -15.69
N LEU A 170 -4.37 7.25 -16.70
CA LEU A 170 -4.12 6.60 -17.98
C LEU A 170 -2.86 7.19 -18.64
N SER A 171 -2.30 6.48 -19.61
CA SER A 171 -1.15 6.98 -20.39
C SER A 171 -1.46 8.26 -21.17
N THR A 172 -2.74 8.51 -21.43
CA THR A 172 -3.30 9.71 -22.06
C THR A 172 -3.47 10.89 -21.08
N GLY A 173 -3.27 10.67 -19.77
CA GLY A 173 -3.24 11.71 -18.75
C GLY A 173 -4.53 11.83 -17.92
N GLU A 174 -5.61 11.13 -18.26
CA GLU A 174 -6.85 11.16 -17.51
C GLU A 174 -6.71 10.45 -16.17
N LEU A 175 -7.10 11.13 -15.09
CA LEU A 175 -7.26 10.54 -13.77
C LEU A 175 -8.47 9.60 -13.77
N VAL A 176 -8.27 8.34 -13.44
CA VAL A 176 -9.32 7.32 -13.46
C VAL A 176 -9.63 6.75 -12.09
N LEU A 177 -8.62 6.60 -11.21
CA LEU A 177 -8.78 6.04 -9.88
C LEU A 177 -8.02 6.84 -8.84
N GLN A 178 -8.47 6.73 -7.60
CA GLN A 178 -7.78 7.26 -6.43
C GLN A 178 -7.86 6.27 -5.28
N ASP A 179 -6.84 6.26 -4.42
CA ASP A 179 -6.89 5.51 -3.18
C ASP A 179 -6.39 6.29 -1.98
N SER A 180 -6.78 5.80 -0.81
CA SER A 180 -6.37 6.30 0.49
C SER A 180 -6.10 5.12 1.42
N SER A 181 -5.08 5.27 2.25
CA SER A 181 -4.60 4.24 3.16
C SER A 181 -4.33 4.85 4.52
N TRP A 182 -4.67 4.09 5.55
CA TRP A 182 -4.40 4.39 6.94
C TRP A 182 -3.80 3.15 7.59
N THR A 183 -2.74 3.35 8.34
CA THR A 183 -2.07 2.32 9.13
C THR A 183 -1.79 2.91 10.49
N VAL A 184 -2.42 2.36 11.52
CA VAL A 184 -2.28 2.79 12.91
C VAL A 184 -1.61 1.68 13.69
N MET A 185 -0.55 2.03 14.40
CA MET A 185 0.12 1.14 15.34
C MET A 185 -0.04 1.74 16.73
N SER A 186 -0.68 0.97 17.60
CA SER A 186 -0.90 1.34 19.00
C SER A 186 -0.39 0.23 19.91
N ALA A 187 0.04 0.60 21.11
CA ALA A 187 0.52 -0.37 22.09
C ALA A 187 -0.58 -1.40 22.43
N SER A 188 -0.18 -2.66 22.65
CA SER A 188 -1.11 -3.69 23.11
C SER A 188 -1.51 -3.41 24.56
N PRO A 189 -2.78 -3.58 24.96
CA PRO A 189 -3.18 -3.45 26.37
C PRO A 189 -2.49 -4.47 27.29
N GLU A 190 -2.14 -5.64 26.77
CA GLU A 190 -1.58 -6.76 27.55
C GLU A 190 -0.06 -6.62 27.77
N ASP A 191 0.66 -6.12 26.78
CA ASP A 191 2.11 -5.87 26.84
C ASP A 191 2.46 -4.61 26.03
N PRO A 192 2.26 -3.40 26.59
CA PRO A 192 2.42 -2.15 25.86
C PRO A 192 3.87 -1.88 25.39
N LEU A 193 4.86 -2.53 26.02
CA LEU A 193 6.27 -2.29 25.76
C LEU A 193 6.81 -3.16 24.63
N HIS A 194 6.33 -4.39 24.50
CA HIS A 194 6.87 -5.36 23.52
C HIS A 194 5.83 -5.87 22.52
N SER A 195 4.57 -5.44 22.63
CA SER A 195 3.53 -5.79 21.69
C SER A 195 2.73 -4.56 21.25
N CYS A 196 2.33 -4.55 19.98
CA CYS A 196 1.46 -3.55 19.42
C CYS A 196 0.38 -4.22 18.56
N VAL A 197 -0.69 -3.47 18.31
CA VAL A 197 -1.75 -3.82 17.38
C VAL A 197 -1.62 -2.91 16.18
N LEU A 198 -1.45 -3.51 15.00
CA LEU A 198 -1.46 -2.81 13.73
C LEU A 198 -2.87 -2.91 13.13
N LYS A 199 -3.51 -1.76 12.93
CA LYS A 199 -4.79 -1.63 12.25
C LYS A 199 -4.57 -0.97 10.89
N ASN A 200 -5.06 -1.59 9.82
CA ASN A 200 -5.06 -0.99 8.49
C ASN A 200 -6.47 -0.73 8.00
N PHE A 201 -6.60 0.35 7.25
CA PHE A 201 -7.75 0.61 6.40
C PHE A 201 -7.26 1.08 5.03
N TYR A 202 -7.87 0.56 3.98
CA TYR A 202 -7.58 0.93 2.60
C TYR A 202 -8.87 1.16 1.84
N LYS A 203 -8.89 2.20 1.01
CA LYS A 203 -10.03 2.57 0.19
C LYS A 203 -9.54 2.85 -1.23
N LEU A 204 -10.07 2.12 -2.21
CA LEU A 204 -9.84 2.36 -3.63
C LEU A 204 -11.15 2.81 -4.27
N GLU A 205 -11.12 3.88 -5.05
CA GLU A 205 -12.31 4.48 -5.65
C GLU A 205 -12.06 4.86 -7.11
N ARG A 206 -13.12 4.75 -7.91
CA ARG A 206 -13.15 5.39 -9.23
C ARG A 206 -13.40 6.88 -9.06
N VAL A 207 -12.70 7.69 -9.84
CA VAL A 207 -12.93 9.14 -9.81
C VAL A 207 -14.30 9.46 -10.41
N PRO A 208 -15.13 10.28 -9.71
CA PRO A 208 -16.42 10.69 -10.24
C PRO A 208 -16.23 11.44 -11.56
N ASN A 209 -17.13 11.22 -12.52
CA ASN A 209 -17.11 11.86 -13.84
C ASN A 209 -15.85 11.55 -14.68
N ALA A 210 -15.23 10.39 -14.51
CA ALA A 210 -14.22 9.91 -15.46
C ALA A 210 -14.76 9.98 -16.90
N PRO A 211 -13.97 10.44 -17.88
CA PRO A 211 -14.44 10.60 -19.26
C PRO A 211 -15.02 9.30 -19.82
N ALA A 212 -16.10 9.39 -20.60
CA ALA A 212 -16.79 8.21 -21.15
C ALA A 212 -15.86 7.30 -21.96
N HIS A 213 -14.91 7.89 -22.71
CA HIS A 213 -13.90 7.14 -23.46
C HIS A 213 -12.89 6.40 -22.58
N ALA A 214 -12.72 6.83 -21.32
CA ALA A 214 -11.83 6.22 -20.34
C ALA A 214 -12.52 5.10 -19.53
N ALA A 215 -13.85 4.98 -19.56
CA ALA A 215 -14.62 4.10 -18.69
C ALA A 215 -14.22 2.61 -18.80
N GLN A 216 -13.92 2.12 -20.00
CA GLN A 216 -13.49 0.73 -20.18
C GLN A 216 -12.10 0.48 -19.56
N ALA A 217 -11.16 1.39 -19.80
CA ALA A 217 -9.81 1.29 -19.25
C ALA A 217 -9.82 1.45 -17.73
N GLU A 218 -10.60 2.40 -17.21
CA GLU A 218 -10.86 2.59 -15.79
C GLU A 218 -11.34 1.29 -15.14
N ARG A 219 -12.44 0.69 -15.64
CA ARG A 219 -13.00 -0.55 -15.07
C ARG A 219 -11.99 -1.70 -15.07
N PHE A 220 -11.22 -1.81 -16.15
CA PHE A 220 -10.18 -2.80 -16.29
C PHE A 220 -9.06 -2.62 -15.25
N PHE A 221 -8.54 -1.39 -15.10
CA PHE A 221 -7.49 -1.10 -14.12
C PHE A 221 -8.00 -1.15 -12.68
N PHE A 222 -9.25 -0.77 -12.42
CA PHE A 222 -9.87 -0.91 -11.10
C PHE A 222 -9.79 -2.36 -10.62
N LYS A 223 -10.15 -3.32 -11.48
CA LYS A 223 -10.07 -4.75 -11.16
C LYS A 223 -8.63 -5.19 -10.89
N ILE A 224 -7.69 -4.83 -11.76
CA ILE A 224 -6.29 -5.24 -11.62
C ILE A 224 -5.66 -4.66 -10.35
N ILE A 225 -5.87 -3.37 -10.08
CA ILE A 225 -5.32 -2.69 -8.91
C ILE A 225 -5.97 -3.24 -7.64
N SER A 226 -7.28 -3.47 -7.65
CA SER A 226 -8.00 -4.14 -6.57
C SER A 226 -7.39 -5.49 -6.21
N ASP A 227 -7.25 -6.39 -7.20
CA ASP A 227 -6.71 -7.73 -6.97
C ASP A 227 -5.26 -7.68 -6.45
N LYS A 228 -4.45 -6.74 -6.97
CA LYS A 228 -3.08 -6.51 -6.50
C LYS A 228 -3.03 -6.01 -5.06
N MET A 229 -3.84 -5.01 -4.73
CA MET A 229 -3.87 -4.43 -3.39
C MET A 229 -4.40 -5.43 -2.37
N ARG A 230 -5.38 -6.27 -2.74
CA ARG A 230 -5.80 -7.40 -1.89
C ARG A 230 -4.63 -8.31 -1.57
N GLY A 231 -3.91 -8.77 -2.59
CA GLY A 231 -2.74 -9.63 -2.41
C GLY A 231 -1.63 -9.00 -1.58
N PHE A 232 -1.35 -7.70 -1.80
CA PHE A 232 -0.36 -6.96 -1.02
C PHE A 232 -0.72 -6.87 0.46
N HIS A 233 -1.96 -6.49 0.79
CA HIS A 233 -2.41 -6.37 2.17
C HIS A 233 -2.47 -7.72 2.89
N GLN A 234 -2.88 -8.79 2.21
CA GLN A 234 -2.85 -10.16 2.75
C GLN A 234 -1.42 -10.60 3.04
N LEU A 235 -0.52 -10.45 2.06
CA LEU A 235 0.89 -10.82 2.22
C LEU A 235 1.56 -10.04 3.35
N MET A 236 1.25 -8.74 3.49
CA MET A 236 1.76 -7.92 4.60
C MET A 236 1.33 -8.49 5.95
N GLN A 237 0.05 -8.82 6.11
CA GLN A 237 -0.46 -9.40 7.35
C GLN A 237 0.16 -10.78 7.63
N ASP A 238 0.22 -11.67 6.65
CA ASP A 238 0.84 -12.99 6.78
C ASP A 238 2.32 -12.89 7.20
N ASN A 239 3.04 -11.91 6.67
CA ASN A 239 4.43 -11.66 7.05
C ASN A 239 4.56 -11.18 8.50
N LEU A 240 3.67 -10.29 8.94
CA LEU A 240 3.65 -9.83 10.33
C LEU A 240 3.33 -10.99 11.30
N LEU A 241 2.40 -11.87 10.92
CA LEU A 241 2.01 -13.05 11.72
C LEU A 241 3.08 -14.14 11.73
N SER A 242 3.72 -14.45 10.60
CA SER A 242 4.80 -15.45 10.56
C SER A 242 6.02 -15.05 11.38
N THR A 243 6.23 -13.75 11.58
CA THR A 243 7.24 -13.22 12.50
C THR A 243 6.90 -13.54 13.97
N PHE A 244 5.61 -13.70 14.29
CA PHE A 244 5.09 -14.05 15.61
C PHE A 244 5.31 -15.54 15.95
N ASP A 245 5.04 -16.44 15.00
CA ASP A 245 5.18 -17.89 15.22
C ASP A 245 6.65 -18.32 15.44
N HIS A 246 7.60 -17.66 14.78
CA HIS A 246 9.02 -17.93 14.99
C HIS A 246 9.54 -17.47 16.36
N CYS A 247 8.85 -16.56 17.05
CA CYS A 247 9.19 -16.15 18.42
C CYS A 247 8.61 -17.10 19.47
N ARG A 248 7.47 -17.77 19.22
CA ARG A 248 6.90 -18.75 20.18
C ARG A 248 7.70 -20.06 20.22
N ILE A 249 8.26 -20.50 19.10
CA ILE A 249 9.01 -21.77 19.00
C ILE A 249 10.42 -21.67 19.66
N GLN A 250 10.86 -20.48 20.08
CA GLN A 250 12.15 -20.32 20.78
C GLN A 250 12.02 -20.31 22.32
N VAL A 251 10.83 -20.59 22.87
CA VAL A 251 10.57 -20.63 24.32
C VAL A 251 9.95 -21.98 24.76
N GLU A 252 10.24 -23.06 24.03
CA GLU A 252 10.07 -24.43 24.51
C GLU A 252 11.41 -25.17 24.50
#